data_AF-A0A9D7ASJ7-F1
#
_entry.id   AF-A0A9D7ASJ7-F1
#
_cell.length_a   1.000
_cell.length_b   1.000
_cell.length_c   1.000
_cell.angle_alpha   90.00
_cell.angle_beta   90.00
_cell.angle_gamma   90.00
#
_symmetry.space_group_name_H-M   'P 1'
#
loop_
_entity.id
_entity.type
_entity.pdbx_description
1 polymer ?
#
loop_
_entity_poly.entity_id
_entity_poly.type
_entity_poly.pdbx_seq_one_letter_code
_entity_poly.pdbx_strand_id
1 'polypeptide(L)'
;MKGMMNLLERAGLVRREGEGLESDAAPASEDLGVAAHAVAQAPSGSSDSGAPLANDGPVADVSGLSLAQIYASAGVAAASYPAERLLRLLDGLKAMDEGTRRQAIAAMDAADDTWTIADPLHDASLKVAAIEAHAATLRAGVTQAEQDTQLTLAAVQQRQDTSVAEIKRQITELEGLLARELARGAQESAALAAALQSRREAALRELEGLMRTVGEFRALVSQFKSAGAV
;
A
#
# COMPACT_ATOMS: atom_id res chain seq x y z
N MET A 1 -29.65 15.21 20.88
CA MET A 1 -28.78 14.01 20.89
C MET A 1 -29.14 12.93 19.84
N LYS A 2 -30.01 13.17 18.84
CA LYS A 2 -30.38 12.15 17.83
C LYS A 2 -29.47 12.11 16.59
N GLY A 3 -28.70 13.16 16.31
CA GLY A 3 -27.84 13.24 15.12
C GLY A 3 -26.60 12.34 15.18
N MET A 4 -26.04 12.14 16.38
CA MET A 4 -24.81 11.35 16.55
C MET A 4 -25.07 9.84 16.40
N MET A 5 -26.28 9.38 16.74
CA MET A 5 -26.68 7.98 16.61
C MET A 5 -26.86 7.55 15.14
N ASN A 6 -27.45 8.42 14.30
CA ASN A 6 -27.60 8.17 12.86
C ASN A 6 -26.26 8.11 12.11
N LEU A 7 -25.24 8.83 12.60
CA LEU A 7 -23.92 8.87 11.98
C LEU A 7 -23.13 7.58 12.26
N LEU A 8 -23.30 7.01 13.45
CA LEU A 8 -22.74 5.72 13.84
C LEU A 8 -23.46 4.54 13.15
N GLU A 9 -24.76 4.66 12.90
CA GLU A 9 -25.55 3.67 12.17
C GLU A 9 -25.16 3.66 10.67
N ARG A 10 -24.95 4.83 10.07
CA ARG A 10 -24.50 4.95 8.67
C ARG A 10 -23.04 4.52 8.46
N ALA A 11 -22.23 4.55 9.51
CA ALA A 11 -20.89 4.00 9.53
C ALA A 11 -20.84 2.51 9.94
N GLY A 12 -22.00 1.89 10.18
CA GLY A 12 -22.13 0.46 10.49
C GLY A 12 -21.70 0.05 11.91
N LEU A 13 -21.52 1.02 12.81
CA LEU A 13 -20.97 0.80 14.15
C LEU A 13 -22.03 0.45 15.21
N VAL A 14 -23.32 0.68 14.93
CA VAL A 14 -24.42 0.32 15.83
C VAL A 14 -25.61 -0.18 15.01
N ARG A 15 -26.16 -1.35 15.38
CA ARG A 15 -27.41 -1.91 14.83
C ARG A 15 -28.44 -1.95 15.95
N ARG A 16 -29.62 -1.37 15.72
CA ARG A 16 -30.70 -1.29 16.71
C ARG A 16 -31.43 -2.63 16.78
N GLU A 17 -31.34 -3.33 17.92
CA GLU A 17 -32.11 -4.55 18.18
C GLU A 17 -33.38 -4.25 19.00
N GLY A 18 -34.49 -4.89 18.60
CA GLY A 18 -35.83 -4.82 19.19
C GLY A 18 -36.72 -3.84 18.41
N GLU A 19 -37.79 -4.23 17.72
CA GLU A 19 -38.80 -5.29 17.95
C GLU A 19 -39.01 -6.08 16.63
N GLY A 20 -39.19 -7.40 16.60
CA GLY A 20 -40.04 -8.17 17.48
C GLY A 20 -41.42 -8.34 16.84
N LEU A 21 -41.51 -9.32 15.92
CA LEU A 21 -42.63 -10.26 15.71
C LEU A 21 -44.07 -9.72 15.80
N GLU A 22 -44.81 -9.85 14.70
CA GLU A 22 -46.05 -10.67 14.54
C GLU A 22 -46.67 -10.33 13.17
N SER A 23 -46.75 -11.29 12.25
CA SER A 23 -47.95 -12.11 11.95
C SER A 23 -49.03 -11.26 11.26
N ASP A 24 -49.55 -11.55 10.07
CA ASP A 24 -50.02 -12.81 9.52
C ASP A 24 -50.46 -12.56 8.05
N ALA A 25 -50.65 -13.67 7.32
CA ALA A 25 -51.52 -13.87 6.16
C ALA A 25 -50.80 -14.47 4.93
N ALA A 26 -50.75 -15.81 4.95
CA ALA A 26 -50.75 -16.65 3.76
C ALA A 26 -51.99 -16.38 2.87
N PRO A 27 -52.01 -16.86 1.61
CA PRO A 27 -52.41 -18.25 1.43
C PRO A 27 -51.48 -19.07 0.53
N ALA A 28 -51.50 -20.37 0.80
CA ALA A 28 -50.90 -21.43 0.02
C ALA A 28 -51.52 -21.56 -1.37
N SER A 29 -50.72 -21.97 -2.35
CA SER A 29 -50.91 -23.22 -3.13
C SER A 29 -49.85 -23.33 -4.23
N GLU A 30 -48.93 -24.27 -4.01
CA GLU A 30 -48.41 -25.27 -4.96
C GLU A 30 -48.26 -24.88 -6.46
N ASP A 31 -47.01 -24.83 -6.95
CA ASP A 31 -46.57 -25.79 -7.99
C ASP A 31 -45.02 -25.89 -8.06
N LEU A 32 -44.54 -27.09 -8.35
CA LEU A 32 -43.15 -27.56 -8.26
C LEU A 32 -42.39 -27.35 -9.59
N GLY A 33 -41.07 -27.09 -9.53
CA GLY A 33 -40.13 -27.52 -10.58
C GLY A 33 -39.44 -26.44 -11.43
N VAL A 34 -38.40 -25.83 -10.85
CA VAL A 34 -37.32 -24.99 -11.44
C VAL A 34 -36.44 -25.86 -12.38
N ALA A 35 -35.84 -25.46 -13.51
CA ALA A 35 -35.71 -24.25 -14.31
C ALA A 35 -35.15 -24.63 -15.70
N ALA A 36 -35.43 -23.82 -16.74
CA ALA A 36 -34.70 -23.88 -18.01
C ALA A 36 -34.46 -22.48 -18.63
N HIS A 37 -33.17 -22.12 -18.70
CA HIS A 37 -32.45 -21.41 -19.77
C HIS A 37 -32.94 -20.05 -20.33
N ALA A 38 -32.13 -18.99 -20.18
CA ALA A 38 -31.17 -18.54 -21.20
C ALA A 38 -30.64 -17.09 -20.99
N VAL A 39 -29.30 -16.98 -20.94
CA VAL A 39 -28.39 -15.99 -21.58
C VAL A 39 -28.45 -14.47 -21.23
N ALA A 40 -27.28 -13.97 -20.76
CA ALA A 40 -26.67 -12.61 -20.86
C ALA A 40 -27.46 -11.42 -20.25
N GLN A 41 -26.86 -10.42 -19.59
CA GLN A 41 -25.55 -9.77 -19.68
C GLN A 41 -25.44 -8.87 -18.42
N ALA A 42 -24.28 -8.78 -17.74
CA ALA A 42 -24.09 -7.86 -16.60
C ALA A 42 -22.96 -6.87 -16.89
N PRO A 43 -23.22 -5.54 -16.78
CA PRO A 43 -22.18 -4.52 -16.78
C PRO A 43 -21.61 -4.30 -15.39
N SER A 44 -20.36 -3.85 -15.42
CA SER A 44 -19.42 -3.59 -14.34
C SER A 44 -19.87 -2.55 -13.31
N GLY A 45 -19.38 -2.68 -12.08
CA GLY A 45 -19.43 -1.59 -11.11
C GLY A 45 -19.13 -1.96 -9.66
N SER A 46 -18.02 -2.66 -9.39
CA SER A 46 -17.54 -2.90 -8.02
C SER A 46 -16.25 -2.13 -7.74
N SER A 47 -16.39 -1.13 -6.87
CA SER A 47 -15.47 -0.67 -5.82
C SER A 47 -14.01 -0.38 -6.19
N ASP A 48 -13.72 0.91 -6.39
CA ASP A 48 -12.37 1.48 -6.34
C ASP A 48 -11.96 1.77 -4.89
N SER A 49 -11.09 0.91 -4.38
CA SER A 49 -10.23 1.18 -3.22
C SER A 49 -8.96 0.36 -3.38
N GLY A 50 -8.16 0.73 -4.38
CA GLY A 50 -6.87 0.13 -4.65
C GLY A 50 -5.76 0.73 -3.78
N ALA A 51 -5.54 0.15 -2.61
CA ALA A 51 -4.16 0.06 -2.11
C ALA A 51 -3.39 -0.82 -3.11
N PRO A 52 -2.18 -0.46 -3.56
CA PRO A 52 -1.42 -1.39 -4.38
C PRO A 52 -1.09 -2.57 -3.48
N LEU A 53 -1.78 -3.68 -3.76
CA LEU A 53 -1.42 -5.00 -3.29
C LEU A 53 0.10 -5.12 -3.47
N ALA A 54 0.81 -5.39 -2.38
CA ALA A 54 2.08 -6.05 -2.48
C ALA A 54 1.85 -7.21 -3.45
N ASN A 55 2.47 -7.14 -4.63
CA ASN A 55 2.42 -8.21 -5.59
C ASN A 55 3.26 -9.34 -4.98
N ASP A 56 2.67 -10.04 -4.02
CA ASP A 56 3.02 -11.40 -3.65
C ASP A 56 2.48 -12.29 -4.78
N GLY A 57 2.94 -11.99 -6.00
CA GLY A 57 3.06 -13.02 -6.99
C GLY A 57 4.08 -13.97 -6.40
N PRO A 58 3.82 -15.29 -6.35
CA PRO A 58 4.87 -16.23 -6.02
C PRO A 58 6.06 -15.83 -6.89
N VAL A 59 7.25 -15.73 -6.31
CA VAL A 59 8.49 -15.66 -7.09
C VAL A 59 8.38 -16.82 -8.05
N ALA A 60 7.92 -16.52 -9.27
CA ALA A 60 7.44 -17.55 -10.17
C ALA A 60 8.68 -18.39 -10.42
N ASP A 61 8.53 -19.67 -10.12
CA ASP A 61 9.58 -20.65 -10.18
C ASP A 61 10.54 -20.31 -11.31
N VAL A 62 11.79 -19.99 -10.98
CA VAL A 62 12.85 -19.63 -11.94
C VAL A 62 13.31 -20.89 -12.68
N SER A 63 12.40 -21.84 -12.88
CA SER A 63 12.51 -22.93 -13.82
C SER A 63 12.43 -22.32 -15.21
N GLY A 64 13.57 -21.79 -15.66
CA GLY A 64 13.79 -21.41 -17.03
C GLY A 64 13.40 -22.56 -17.96
N LEU A 65 12.92 -22.23 -19.16
CA LEU A 65 12.55 -23.20 -20.17
C LEU A 65 13.67 -24.25 -20.32
N SER A 66 13.29 -25.52 -20.32
CA SER A 66 14.22 -26.61 -20.64
C SER A 66 14.75 -26.45 -22.06
N LEU A 67 15.94 -27.00 -22.36
CA LEU A 67 16.51 -26.94 -23.70
C LEU A 67 15.57 -27.48 -24.78
N ALA A 68 14.83 -28.55 -24.49
CA ALA A 68 13.83 -29.10 -25.40
C ALA A 68 12.72 -28.10 -25.73
N GLN A 69 12.27 -27.31 -24.74
CA GLN A 69 11.29 -26.26 -24.95
C GLN A 69 11.86 -25.07 -25.72
N ILE A 70 13.13 -24.72 -25.51
CA ILE A 70 13.84 -23.67 -26.27
C ILE A 70 13.97 -24.07 -27.74
N TYR A 71 14.32 -25.33 -28.01
CA TYR A 71 14.41 -25.85 -29.38
C TYR A 71 13.02 -25.89 -30.04
N ALA A 72 12.00 -26.34 -29.31
CA ALA A 72 10.63 -26.39 -29.81
C ALA A 72 10.08 -24.98 -30.12
N SER A 73 10.33 -23.99 -29.26
CA SER A 73 9.88 -22.61 -29.49
C SER A 73 10.61 -21.93 -30.66
N ALA A 74 11.87 -22.32 -30.92
CA ALA A 74 12.63 -21.88 -32.07
C ALA A 74 12.34 -22.68 -33.36
N GLY A 75 11.50 -23.71 -33.30
CA GLY A 75 11.14 -24.54 -34.46
C GLY A 75 12.26 -25.47 -34.94
N VAL A 76 13.22 -25.83 -34.08
CA VAL A 76 14.29 -26.76 -34.43
C VAL A 76 13.70 -28.18 -34.56
N ALA A 77 13.72 -28.73 -35.77
CA ALA A 77 13.26 -30.09 -36.04
C ALA A 77 14.23 -31.15 -35.49
N ALA A 78 13.72 -32.35 -35.19
CA ALA A 78 14.56 -33.46 -34.78
C ALA A 78 15.42 -33.95 -35.96
N ALA A 79 16.75 -33.85 -35.83
CA ALA A 79 17.69 -34.35 -36.84
C ALA A 79 17.83 -35.88 -36.79
N SER A 80 18.09 -36.51 -37.94
CA SER A 80 18.35 -37.95 -38.04
C SER A 80 19.58 -38.40 -37.24
N TYR A 81 20.60 -37.54 -37.13
CA TYR A 81 21.73 -37.72 -36.23
C TYR A 81 21.98 -36.44 -35.42
N PRO A 82 21.45 -36.35 -34.17
CA PRO A 82 21.56 -35.15 -33.34
C PRO A 82 23.01 -34.85 -32.89
N ALA A 83 23.32 -33.57 -32.73
CA ALA A 83 24.62 -33.10 -32.27
C ALA A 83 25.02 -33.68 -30.89
N GLU A 84 24.07 -33.88 -29.99
CA GLU A 84 24.34 -34.45 -28.66
C GLU A 84 24.81 -35.90 -28.73
N ARG A 85 24.38 -36.64 -29.76
CA ARG A 85 24.85 -38.00 -30.01
C ARG A 85 26.31 -37.99 -30.46
N LEU A 86 26.68 -37.07 -31.36
CA LEU A 86 28.07 -36.88 -31.78
C LEU A 86 28.95 -36.47 -30.60
N LEU A 87 28.50 -35.52 -29.78
CA LEU A 87 29.25 -35.06 -28.61
C LEU A 87 29.49 -36.18 -27.61
N ARG A 88 28.45 -36.96 -27.26
CA ARG A 88 28.60 -38.11 -26.37
C ARG A 88 29.58 -39.16 -26.91
N LEU A 89 29.57 -39.37 -28.23
CA LEU A 89 30.49 -40.28 -28.90
C LEU A 89 31.94 -39.79 -28.82
N LEU A 90 32.18 -38.51 -29.13
CA LEU A 90 33.50 -37.89 -29.02
C LEU A 90 34.03 -37.91 -27.58
N ASP A 91 33.16 -37.64 -26.61
CA ASP A 91 33.51 -37.68 -25.19
C ASP A 91 33.85 -39.12 -24.75
N GLY A 92 33.10 -40.12 -25.22
CA GLY A 92 33.39 -41.53 -25.02
C GLY A 92 34.74 -41.95 -25.61
N LEU A 93 35.04 -41.55 -26.85
CA LEU A 93 36.31 -41.86 -27.51
C LEU A 93 37.51 -41.19 -26.84
N LYS A 94 37.33 -39.97 -26.30
CA LYS A 94 38.37 -39.27 -25.53
C LYS A 94 38.67 -39.98 -24.20
N ALA A 95 37.66 -40.56 -23.56
CA ALA A 95 37.80 -41.28 -22.30
C ALA A 95 38.45 -42.67 -22.44
N MET A 96 38.54 -43.21 -23.66
CA MET A 96 39.12 -44.53 -23.94
C MET A 96 40.65 -44.49 -24.13
N ASP A 97 41.29 -45.62 -23.78
CA ASP A 97 42.69 -45.89 -24.12
C ASP A 97 42.90 -46.05 -25.64
N GLU A 98 44.14 -45.85 -26.09
CA GLU A 98 44.48 -45.77 -27.52
C GLU A 98 44.20 -47.08 -28.30
N GLY A 99 44.21 -48.24 -27.64
CA GLY A 99 43.89 -49.53 -28.26
C GLY A 99 42.40 -49.67 -28.51
N THR A 100 41.60 -49.39 -27.47
CA THR A 100 40.13 -49.45 -27.51
C THR A 100 39.55 -48.39 -28.46
N ARG A 101 40.14 -47.19 -28.50
CA ARG A 101 39.74 -46.11 -29.41
C ARG A 101 39.85 -46.51 -30.88
N ARG A 102 40.97 -47.12 -31.28
CA ARG A 102 41.18 -47.56 -32.68
C ARG A 102 40.21 -48.68 -33.08
N GLN A 103 39.89 -49.59 -32.17
CA GLN A 103 38.88 -50.62 -32.41
C GLN A 103 37.47 -50.02 -32.53
N ALA A 104 37.12 -49.04 -31.70
CA ALA A 104 35.84 -48.35 -31.76
C ALA A 104 35.65 -47.57 -33.07
N ILE A 105 36.69 -46.86 -33.54
CA ILE A 105 36.66 -46.14 -34.83
C ILE A 105 36.47 -47.13 -35.99
N ALA A 106 37.23 -48.24 -36.02
CA ALA A 106 37.08 -49.26 -37.05
C ALA A 106 35.69 -49.91 -37.05
N ALA A 107 35.09 -50.09 -35.87
CA ALA A 107 33.73 -50.62 -35.74
C ALA A 107 32.67 -49.61 -36.21
N MET A 108 32.89 -48.32 -36.01
CA MET A 108 32.00 -47.26 -36.53
C MET A 108 32.05 -47.16 -38.05
N ASP A 109 33.24 -47.19 -38.64
CA ASP A 109 33.41 -47.16 -40.10
C ASP A 109 32.77 -48.41 -40.75
N ALA A 110 32.81 -49.57 -40.08
CA ALA A 110 32.19 -50.79 -40.55
C ALA A 110 30.65 -50.81 -40.40
N ALA A 111 30.08 -49.92 -39.59
CA ALA A 111 28.65 -49.88 -39.29
C ALA A 111 27.81 -49.13 -40.34
N ASP A 112 28.42 -48.61 -41.41
CA ASP A 112 27.81 -47.86 -42.53
C ASP A 112 26.56 -47.07 -42.13
N ASP A 113 26.83 -46.04 -41.34
CA ASP A 113 25.83 -45.17 -40.76
C ASP A 113 25.36 -44.18 -41.86
N THR A 114 24.07 -44.17 -42.20
CA THR A 114 23.46 -43.35 -43.28
C THR A 114 23.48 -41.83 -43.02
N TRP A 115 24.26 -41.36 -42.04
CA TRP A 115 24.39 -39.95 -41.69
C TRP A 115 25.73 -39.39 -42.17
N THR A 116 25.75 -38.10 -42.45
CA THR A 116 26.97 -37.38 -42.82
C THR A 116 27.34 -36.41 -41.72
N ILE A 117 28.62 -36.05 -41.60
CA ILE A 117 29.06 -35.05 -40.60
C ILE A 117 28.33 -33.71 -40.73
N ALA A 118 27.76 -33.41 -41.90
CA ALA A 118 26.94 -32.22 -42.13
C ALA A 118 25.66 -32.22 -41.27
N ASP A 119 25.08 -33.38 -40.97
CA ASP A 119 23.82 -33.50 -40.23
C ASP A 119 23.93 -33.02 -38.77
N PRO A 120 24.85 -33.52 -37.93
CA PRO A 120 25.02 -33.00 -36.57
C PRO A 120 25.59 -31.58 -36.54
N LEU A 121 26.36 -31.16 -37.55
CA LEU A 121 26.83 -29.77 -37.65
C LEU A 121 25.67 -28.81 -37.93
N HIS A 122 24.76 -29.18 -38.83
CA HIS A 122 23.56 -28.40 -39.12
C HIS A 122 22.64 -28.32 -37.89
N ASP A 123 22.36 -29.46 -37.25
CA ASP A 123 21.57 -29.52 -36.01
C ASP A 123 22.18 -28.67 -34.89
N ALA A 124 23.51 -28.76 -34.69
CA ALA A 124 24.23 -27.93 -33.71
C ALA A 124 24.07 -26.43 -34.02
N SER A 125 24.19 -26.03 -35.30
CA SER A 125 24.04 -24.63 -35.68
C SER A 125 22.64 -24.07 -35.39
N LEU A 126 21.59 -24.87 -35.64
CA LEU A 126 20.21 -24.48 -35.34
C LEU A 126 19.97 -24.38 -33.83
N LYS A 127 20.48 -25.34 -33.05
CA LYS A 127 20.36 -25.33 -31.58
C LYS A 127 21.12 -24.17 -30.94
N VAL A 128 22.32 -23.86 -31.43
CA VAL A 128 23.09 -22.69 -30.99
C VAL A 128 22.31 -21.41 -31.27
N ALA A 129 21.81 -21.23 -32.49
CA ALA A 129 21.00 -20.06 -32.84
C ALA A 129 19.75 -19.93 -31.95
N ALA A 130 19.06 -21.04 -31.66
CA ALA A 130 17.91 -21.06 -30.76
C ALA A 130 18.27 -20.63 -29.33
N ILE A 131 19.37 -21.15 -28.78
CA ILE A 131 19.86 -20.81 -27.44
C ILE A 131 20.30 -19.35 -27.37
N GLU A 132 21.03 -18.86 -28.36
CA GLU A 132 21.50 -17.47 -28.42
C GLU A 132 20.34 -16.48 -28.51
N ALA A 133 19.33 -16.78 -29.33
CA ALA A 133 18.12 -15.97 -29.45
C ALA A 133 17.33 -15.92 -28.13
N HIS A 134 17.17 -17.08 -27.46
CA HIS A 134 16.52 -17.13 -26.15
C HIS A 134 17.32 -16.37 -25.08
N ALA A 135 18.65 -16.52 -25.06
CA ALA A 135 19.52 -15.80 -24.15
C ALA A 135 19.49 -14.28 -24.39
N ALA A 136 19.43 -13.83 -25.65
CA ALA A 136 19.26 -12.43 -25.99
C ALA A 136 17.92 -11.88 -25.48
N THR A 137 16.84 -12.64 -25.68
CA THR A 137 15.50 -12.30 -25.15
C THR A 137 15.50 -12.18 -23.64
N LEU A 138 16.13 -13.14 -22.95
CA LEU A 138 16.22 -13.13 -21.49
C LEU A 138 17.00 -11.90 -20.98
N ARG A 139 18.14 -11.58 -21.60
CA ARG A 139 18.93 -10.39 -21.25
C ARG A 139 18.12 -9.10 -21.46
N ALA A 140 17.42 -8.99 -22.59
CA ALA A 140 16.54 -7.85 -22.85
C ALA A 140 15.42 -7.74 -21.80
N GLY A 141 14.81 -8.88 -21.43
CA GLY A 141 13.80 -8.94 -20.39
C GLY A 141 14.31 -8.49 -19.02
N VAL A 142 15.52 -8.92 -18.62
CA VAL A 142 16.16 -8.48 -17.38
C VAL A 142 16.42 -6.97 -17.40
N THR A 143 17.01 -6.44 -18.49
CA THR A 143 17.25 -5.01 -18.61
C THR A 143 15.96 -4.20 -18.57
N GLN A 144 14.89 -4.68 -19.21
CA GLN A 144 13.58 -4.03 -19.14
C GLN A 144 13.01 -4.05 -17.72
N ALA A 145 13.04 -5.20 -17.05
CA ALA A 145 12.57 -5.34 -15.67
C ALA A 145 13.36 -4.44 -14.69
N GLU A 146 14.67 -4.30 -14.89
CA GLU A 146 15.51 -3.37 -14.11
C GLU A 146 15.09 -1.92 -14.33
N GLN A 147 14.84 -1.50 -15.58
CA GLN A 147 14.38 -0.15 -15.90
C GLN A 147 13.00 0.14 -15.30
N ASP A 148 12.04 -0.78 -15.45
CA ASP A 148 10.69 -0.64 -14.90
C ASP A 148 10.72 -0.58 -13.37
N THR A 149 11.58 -1.38 -12.73
CA THR A 149 11.78 -1.36 -11.28
C THR A 149 12.37 -0.02 -10.83
N GLN A 150 13.37 0.50 -11.53
CA GLN A 150 13.97 1.80 -11.21
C GLN A 150 12.98 2.95 -11.35
N LEU A 151 12.15 2.95 -12.40
CA LEU A 151 11.09 3.94 -12.58
C LEU A 151 10.05 3.87 -11.46
N THR A 152 9.65 2.67 -11.07
CA THR A 152 8.70 2.45 -9.98
C THR A 152 9.27 2.93 -8.64
N LEU A 153 10.53 2.62 -8.35
CA LEU A 153 11.21 3.10 -7.14
C LEU A 153 11.30 4.63 -7.11
N ALA A 154 11.66 5.26 -8.23
CA ALA A 154 11.72 6.72 -8.33
C ALA A 154 10.35 7.37 -8.08
N ALA A 155 9.28 6.80 -8.64
CA ALA A 155 7.92 7.29 -8.43
C ALA A 155 7.48 7.14 -6.96
N VAL A 156 7.80 6.01 -6.32
CA VAL A 156 7.53 5.79 -4.89
C VAL A 156 8.28 6.80 -4.04
N GLN A 157 9.57 7.03 -4.31
CA GLN A 157 10.38 8.00 -3.57
C GLN A 157 9.85 9.42 -3.73
N GLN A 158 9.52 9.84 -4.95
CA GLN A 158 8.94 11.16 -5.20
C GLN A 158 7.61 11.36 -4.46
N ARG A 159 6.74 10.33 -4.44
CA ARG A 159 5.49 10.37 -3.67
C ARG A 159 5.78 10.53 -2.17
N GLN A 160 6.73 9.76 -1.64
CA GLN A 160 7.12 9.85 -0.23
C GLN A 160 7.62 11.25 0.13
N ASP A 161 8.54 11.81 -0.67
CA ASP A 161 9.09 13.15 -0.44
C ASP A 161 8.00 14.22 -0.47
N THR A 162 7.07 14.13 -1.42
CA THR A 162 5.91 15.03 -1.53
C THR A 162 5.00 14.93 -0.31
N SER A 163 4.68 13.71 0.12
CA SER A 163 3.84 13.49 1.31
C SER A 163 4.51 14.00 2.58
N VAL A 164 5.82 13.77 2.76
CA VAL A 164 6.57 14.26 3.92
C VAL A 164 6.63 15.78 3.94
N ALA A 165 6.87 16.42 2.78
CA ALA A 165 6.87 17.88 2.69
C ALA A 165 5.51 18.47 3.05
N GLU A 166 4.42 17.88 2.57
CA GLU A 166 3.06 18.31 2.88
C GLU A 166 2.72 18.11 4.37
N ILE A 167 3.09 16.98 4.97
CA ILE A 167 2.92 16.73 6.41
C ILE A 167 3.67 17.79 7.22
N LYS A 168 4.93 18.09 6.87
CA LYS A 168 5.71 19.13 7.55
C LYS A 168 5.05 20.51 7.43
N ARG A 169 4.53 20.86 6.25
CA ARG A 169 3.81 22.12 6.03
C ARG A 169 2.59 22.21 6.96
N GLN A 170 1.78 21.14 7.04
CA GLN A 170 0.60 21.09 7.91
C GLN A 170 0.97 21.20 9.39
N ILE A 171 2.05 20.55 9.84
CA ILE A 171 2.56 20.65 11.21
C ILE A 171 2.89 22.11 11.53
N THR A 172 3.66 22.79 10.68
CA THR A 172 4.03 24.20 10.91
C THR A 172 2.81 25.12 10.93
N GLU A 173 1.81 24.86 10.09
CA GLU A 173 0.55 25.61 10.09
C GLU A 173 -0.22 25.43 11.40
N LEU A 174 -0.34 24.19 11.90
CA LEU A 174 -0.98 23.86 13.17
C LEU A 174 -0.21 24.42 14.37
N GLU A 175 1.13 24.36 14.36
CA GLU A 175 1.98 24.99 15.38
C GLU A 175 1.77 26.51 15.42
N GLY A 176 1.63 27.14 14.24
CA GLY A 176 1.30 28.56 14.13
C GLY A 176 -0.08 28.90 14.71
N LEU A 177 -1.09 28.04 14.49
CA LEU A 177 -2.41 28.19 15.11
C LEU A 177 -2.34 28.04 16.63
N LEU A 178 -1.62 27.03 17.12
CA LEU A 178 -1.40 26.80 18.55
C LEU A 178 -0.76 28.01 19.22
N ALA A 179 0.30 28.57 18.62
CA ALA A 179 0.98 29.74 19.15
C ALA A 179 0.06 30.97 19.25
N ARG A 180 -0.81 31.18 18.25
CA ARG A 180 -1.80 32.27 18.26
C ARG A 180 -2.84 32.10 19.37
N GLU A 181 -3.37 30.90 19.55
CA GLU A 181 -4.34 30.63 20.63
C GLU A 181 -3.71 30.78 22.02
N LEU A 182 -2.46 30.35 22.21
CA LEU A 182 -1.74 30.58 23.46
C LEU A 182 -1.53 32.07 23.74
N ALA A 183 -1.13 32.85 22.73
CA ALA A 183 -0.95 34.30 22.87
C ALA A 183 -2.28 35.01 23.20
N ARG A 184 -3.36 34.59 22.53
CA ARG A 184 -4.71 35.10 22.79
C ARG A 184 -5.16 34.79 24.21
N GLY A 185 -5.02 33.54 24.67
CA GLY A 185 -5.37 33.15 26.04
C GLY A 185 -4.54 33.90 27.10
N ALA A 186 -3.25 34.13 26.84
CA ALA A 186 -2.40 34.95 27.70
C ALA A 186 -2.88 36.42 27.76
N GLN A 187 -3.27 37.00 26.63
CA GLN A 187 -3.79 38.37 26.58
C GLN A 187 -5.15 38.49 27.28
N GLU A 188 -6.07 37.54 27.06
CA GLU A 188 -7.38 37.51 27.70
C GLU A 188 -7.25 37.35 29.22
N SER A 189 -6.39 36.44 29.69
CA SER A 189 -6.13 36.27 31.12
C SER A 189 -5.48 37.50 31.76
N ALA A 190 -4.51 38.13 31.11
CA ALA A 190 -3.92 39.38 31.59
C ALA A 190 -4.95 40.52 31.67
N ALA A 191 -5.82 40.65 30.66
CA ALA A 191 -6.89 41.65 30.64
C ALA A 191 -7.88 41.43 31.80
N LEU A 192 -8.29 40.18 32.05
CA LEU A 192 -9.16 39.83 33.17
C LEU A 192 -8.50 40.12 34.52
N ALA A 193 -7.21 39.78 34.68
CA ALA A 193 -6.46 40.04 35.90
C ALA A 193 -6.33 41.55 36.17
N ALA A 194 -6.03 42.35 35.14
CA ALA A 194 -5.96 43.81 35.25
C ALA A 194 -7.32 44.43 35.59
N ALA A 195 -8.40 43.97 34.96
CA ALA A 195 -9.75 44.43 35.25
C ALA A 195 -10.17 44.11 36.70
N LEU A 196 -9.84 42.92 37.19
CA LEU A 196 -10.09 42.53 38.58
C LEU A 196 -9.31 43.43 39.55
N GLN A 197 -8.03 43.68 39.28
CA GLN A 197 -7.19 44.52 40.12
C GLN A 197 -7.70 45.97 40.16
N SER A 198 -8.06 46.54 39.01
CA SER A 198 -8.65 47.88 38.92
C SER A 198 -9.95 48.00 39.73
N ARG A 199 -10.84 47.00 39.61
CA ARG A 199 -12.08 46.96 40.40
C ARG A 199 -11.82 46.86 41.90
N ARG A 200 -10.84 46.05 42.32
CA ARG A 200 -10.43 45.96 43.72
C ARG A 200 -9.93 47.29 44.26
N GLU A 201 -9.06 47.97 43.52
CA GLU A 201 -8.53 49.27 43.92
C GLU A 201 -9.63 50.34 44.00
N ALA A 202 -10.54 50.37 43.04
CA ALA A 202 -11.69 51.28 43.07
C ALA A 202 -12.59 51.04 44.29
N ALA A 203 -12.95 49.78 44.56
CA ALA A 203 -13.76 49.41 45.70
C ALA A 203 -13.09 49.74 47.05
N LEU A 204 -11.77 49.56 47.16
CA LEU A 204 -11.02 49.91 48.35
C LEU A 204 -11.03 51.43 48.59
N ARG A 205 -10.80 52.24 47.55
CA ARG A 205 -10.87 53.72 47.66
C ARG A 205 -12.26 54.19 48.06
N GLU A 206 -13.31 53.60 47.50
CA GLU A 206 -14.69 53.92 47.85
C GLU A 206 -15.00 53.55 49.31
N LEU A 207 -14.56 52.36 49.75
CA LEU A 207 -14.73 51.92 51.14
C LEU A 207 -13.98 52.84 52.11
N GLU A 208 -12.75 53.24 51.81
CA GLU A 208 -12.00 54.24 52.59
C GLU A 208 -12.74 55.57 52.67
N GLY A 209 -13.32 56.02 51.56
CA GLY A 209 -14.17 57.21 51.50
C GLY A 209 -15.40 57.09 52.40
N LEU A 210 -16.13 55.99 52.32
CA LEU A 210 -17.29 55.70 53.16
C LEU A 210 -16.94 55.58 54.65
N MET A 211 -15.79 55.01 54.99
CA MET A 211 -15.34 54.92 56.38
C MET A 211 -14.97 56.28 56.96
N ARG A 212 -14.40 57.17 56.14
CA ARG A 212 -14.15 58.56 56.54
C ARG A 212 -15.45 59.29 56.84
N THR A 213 -16.45 59.21 55.95
CA THR A 213 -17.75 59.87 56.16
C THR A 213 -18.50 59.29 57.36
N VAL A 214 -18.44 57.97 57.58
CA VAL A 214 -18.97 57.35 58.81
C VAL A 214 -18.28 57.91 60.06
N GLY A 215 -16.95 58.10 60.02
CA GLY A 215 -16.20 58.74 61.10
C GLY A 215 -16.66 60.17 61.38
N GLU A 216 -16.83 60.98 60.33
CA GLU A 216 -17.35 62.35 60.41
C GLU A 216 -18.75 62.40 61.02
N PHE A 217 -19.67 61.53 60.57
CA PHE A 217 -21.02 61.46 61.14
C PHE A 217 -21.01 61.01 62.59
N ARG A 218 -20.17 60.05 62.98
CA ARG A 218 -20.04 59.64 64.40
C ARG A 218 -19.51 60.77 65.27
N ALA A 219 -18.52 61.52 64.80
CA ALA A 219 -18.00 62.68 65.50
C ALA A 219 -19.09 63.74 65.70
N LEU A 220 -19.85 64.06 64.64
CA LEU A 220 -21.00 64.97 64.70
C LEU A 220 -22.02 64.52 65.75
N VAL A 221 -22.47 63.26 65.69
CA VAL A 221 -23.42 62.69 66.67
C VAL A 221 -22.88 62.80 68.10
N SER A 222 -21.60 62.52 68.32
CA SER A 222 -20.99 62.60 69.65
C SER A 222 -20.91 64.03 70.19
N GLN A 223 -20.64 65.01 69.33
CA GLN A 223 -20.53 66.43 69.70
C GLN A 223 -21.88 67.00 70.17
N PHE A 224 -22.97 66.65 69.48
CA PHE A 224 -24.31 67.10 69.88
C PHE A 224 -24.87 66.33 71.07
N LYS A 225 -24.48 65.06 71.27
CA LYS A 225 -24.83 64.30 72.49
C LYS A 225 -24.11 64.78 73.75
N SER A 226 -22.84 65.17 73.66
CA SER A 226 -22.06 65.62 74.83
C SER A 226 -22.36 67.06 75.25
N ALA A 227 -22.86 67.89 74.33
CA ALA A 227 -23.28 69.27 74.58
C ALA A 227 -24.63 69.42 75.32
N GLY A 228 -25.26 68.31 75.74
CA GLY A 228 -26.50 68.35 76.53
C GLY A 228 -27.70 68.91 75.76
N ALA A 229 -27.77 68.68 74.45
CA ALA A 229 -28.91 69.06 73.61
C ALA A 229 -29.75 67.83 73.21
N VAL A 230 -30.14 67.02 74.21
CA VAL A 230 -31.48 66.46 74.47
C VAL A 230 -31.55 66.17 75.97
#